data_AF-A0A3B8JCH3-F1
#
_entry.id   AF-A0A3B8JCH3-F1
#
_cell.length_a   1.000
_cell.length_b   1.000
_cell.length_c   1.000
_cell.angle_alpha   90.00
_cell.angle_beta   90.00
_cell.angle_gamma   90.00
#
_symmetry.space_group_name_H-M   'P 1'
#
loop_
_entity.id
_entity.type
_entity.pdbx_description
1 polymer ?
#
loop_
_entity_poly.entity_id
_entity_poly.type
_entity_poly.pdbx_seq_one_letter_code
_entity_poly.pdbx_strand_id
1 'polypeptide(L)'
;MKTLNFIRSLFQPAPTQPTIEIYGQASSSLDLEQIQPVMEWLMSSLLNAGYFGRSHLIWDGGDQGILKPVLTGVFKNEPVFLYRCGDRLSAPPEKCYWRLMGEHPSLRIYQLEVMEDE
;
A
#
# COMPACT_ATOMS: atom_id res chain seq x y z
N MET A 1 20.66 25.50 -1.14
CA MET A 1 20.97 24.07 -0.88
C MET A 1 19.80 23.12 -1.18
N LYS A 2 18.94 23.39 -2.18
CA LYS A 2 17.81 22.49 -2.54
C LYS A 2 17.99 21.83 -3.91
N THR A 3 18.64 22.52 -4.85
CA THR A 3 18.93 22.06 -6.22
C THR A 3 19.93 20.90 -6.27
N LEU A 4 20.89 20.87 -5.35
CA LEU A 4 21.92 19.82 -5.31
C LEU A 4 21.35 18.44 -4.90
N ASN A 5 20.30 18.41 -4.06
CA ASN A 5 19.64 17.17 -3.66
C ASN A 5 18.81 16.55 -4.79
N PHE A 6 18.20 17.38 -5.64
CA PHE A 6 17.40 16.94 -6.78
C PHE A 6 18.26 16.28 -7.87
N ILE A 7 19.43 16.85 -8.18
CA ILE A 7 20.36 16.25 -9.15
C ILE A 7 20.90 14.92 -8.60
N ARG A 8 21.14 14.83 -7.28
CA ARG A 8 21.63 13.61 -6.64
C ARG A 8 20.62 12.46 -6.65
N SER A 9 19.32 12.75 -6.59
CA SER A 9 18.27 11.72 -6.73
C SER A 9 18.14 11.16 -8.17
N LEU A 10 18.58 11.90 -9.19
CA LEU A 10 18.59 11.42 -10.58
C LEU A 10 19.69 10.38 -10.85
N PHE A 11 20.71 10.30 -9.98
CA PHE A 11 21.84 9.37 -10.11
C PHE A 11 21.80 8.24 -9.06
N GLN A 12 20.75 8.15 -8.26
CA GLN A 12 20.58 6.99 -7.39
C GLN A 12 20.12 5.81 -8.24
N PRO A 13 20.78 4.64 -8.16
CA PRO A 13 20.25 3.45 -8.81
C PRO A 13 18.83 3.20 -8.33
N ALA A 14 17.95 2.80 -9.25
CA ALA A 14 16.61 2.39 -8.88
C ALA A 14 16.70 1.36 -7.73
N PRO A 15 15.79 1.42 -6.74
CA PRO A 15 15.81 0.45 -5.65
C PRO A 15 15.82 -0.96 -6.21
N THR A 16 16.64 -1.83 -5.65
CA THR A 16 16.69 -3.25 -6.05
C THR A 16 15.64 -4.10 -5.33
N GLN A 17 14.93 -3.51 -4.37
CA GLN A 17 13.84 -4.12 -3.62
C GLN A 17 12.71 -3.11 -3.43
N PRO A 18 11.44 -3.55 -3.50
CA PRO A 18 10.33 -2.68 -3.20
C PRO A 18 10.35 -2.25 -1.73
N THR A 19 9.83 -1.07 -1.47
CA THR A 19 9.64 -0.55 -0.11
C THR A 19 8.15 -0.46 0.19
N ILE A 20 7.77 -0.75 1.44
CA ILE A 20 6.37 -0.69 1.89
C ILE A 20 6.30 0.29 3.06
N GLU A 21 5.63 1.43 2.87
CA GLU A 21 5.30 2.34 3.96
C GLU A 21 4.05 1.84 4.69
N ILE A 22 4.14 1.73 6.01
CA ILE A 22 3.10 1.11 6.85
C ILE A 22 2.29 2.16 7.61
N TYR A 23 0.97 2.01 7.60
CA TYR A 23 0.02 2.91 8.27
C TYR A 23 -0.96 2.11 9.14
N GLY A 24 -1.33 2.63 10.31
CA GLY A 24 -2.37 2.02 11.16
C GLY A 24 -1.97 0.74 11.92
N GLN A 25 -0.70 0.30 11.85
CA GLN A 25 -0.28 -0.96 12.49
C GLN A 25 -0.53 -0.96 14.01
N ALA A 26 -0.28 0.16 14.69
CA ALA A 26 -0.47 0.26 16.14
C ALA A 26 -1.95 0.14 16.57
N SER A 27 -2.90 0.45 15.69
CA SER A 27 -4.34 0.33 15.94
C SER A 27 -4.95 -0.96 15.37
N SER A 28 -4.16 -1.78 14.66
CA SER A 28 -4.64 -3.00 13.99
C SER A 28 -5.09 -4.12 14.93
N SER A 29 -4.65 -4.10 16.19
CA SER A 29 -4.80 -5.20 17.17
C SER A 29 -4.20 -6.54 16.72
N LEU A 30 -3.41 -6.57 15.64
CA LEU A 30 -2.72 -7.74 15.15
C LEU A 30 -1.37 -7.90 15.84
N ASP A 31 -1.00 -9.14 16.14
CA ASP A 31 0.34 -9.47 16.64
C ASP A 31 1.35 -9.65 15.49
N LEU A 32 2.62 -9.83 15.86
CA LEU A 32 3.70 -9.99 14.87
C LEU A 32 3.53 -11.27 14.04
N GLU A 33 3.00 -12.34 14.64
CA GLU A 33 2.79 -13.63 13.98
C GLU A 33 1.73 -13.53 12.87
N GLN A 34 0.75 -12.63 13.03
CA GLN A 34 -0.25 -12.30 12.01
C GLN A 34 0.27 -11.32 10.96
N ILE A 35 1.12 -10.37 11.35
CA ILE A 35 1.65 -9.32 10.48
C ILE A 35 2.69 -9.87 9.50
N GLN A 36 3.60 -10.72 9.97
CA GLN A 36 4.74 -11.18 9.17
C GLN A 36 4.31 -11.89 7.87
N PRO A 37 3.37 -12.87 7.87
CA PRO A 37 2.95 -13.56 6.65
C PRO A 37 2.35 -12.60 5.61
N VAL A 38 1.61 -11.58 6.06
CA VAL A 38 1.02 -10.57 5.17
C VAL A 38 2.12 -9.74 4.51
N MET A 39 3.12 -9.31 5.27
CA MET A 39 4.25 -8.54 4.75
C MET A 39 5.09 -9.36 3.76
N GLU A 40 5.37 -10.62 4.07
CA GLU A 40 6.12 -11.53 3.20
C GLU A 40 5.38 -11.79 1.89
N TRP A 41 4.07 -12.04 1.97
CA TRP A 41 3.25 -12.24 0.79
C TRP A 41 3.17 -10.98 -0.07
N LEU A 42 3.00 -9.80 0.54
CA LEU A 42 2.92 -8.55 -0.20
C LEU A 42 4.24 -8.19 -0.88
N MET A 43 5.36 -8.36 -0.19
CA MET A 43 6.70 -8.17 -0.74
C MET A 43 6.94 -9.10 -1.93
N SER A 44 6.60 -10.39 -1.79
CA SER A 44 6.72 -11.37 -2.86
C SER A 44 5.83 -11.04 -4.06
N SER A 45 4.62 -10.55 -3.81
CA SER A 45 3.67 -10.14 -4.85
C SER A 45 4.19 -8.95 -5.66
N LEU A 46 4.79 -7.95 -4.99
CA LEU A 46 5.42 -6.80 -5.65
C LEU A 46 6.60 -7.23 -6.51
N LEU A 47 7.49 -8.09 -5.98
CA LEU A 47 8.63 -8.62 -6.72
C LEU A 47 8.20 -9.44 -7.95
N ASN A 48 7.18 -10.30 -7.80
CA ASN A 48 6.64 -11.09 -8.90
C ASN A 48 5.99 -10.21 -9.98
N ALA A 49 5.41 -9.07 -9.61
CA ALA A 49 4.90 -8.07 -10.54
C ALA A 49 6.01 -7.20 -11.17
N GLY A 50 7.29 -7.42 -10.82
CA GLY A 50 8.41 -6.61 -11.28
C GLY A 50 8.40 -5.19 -10.72
N TYR A 51 7.73 -4.96 -9.58
CA TYR A 51 7.65 -3.66 -8.94
C TYR A 51 8.78 -3.47 -7.92
N PHE A 52 9.58 -2.42 -8.13
CA PHE A 52 10.73 -2.09 -7.28
C PHE A 52 10.62 -0.69 -6.64
N GLY A 53 9.46 -0.05 -6.76
CA GLY A 53 9.22 1.28 -6.22
C GLY A 53 8.77 1.26 -4.75
N ARG A 54 8.08 2.33 -4.37
CA ARG A 54 7.46 2.49 -3.05
C ARG A 54 5.99 2.14 -3.13
N SER A 55 5.52 1.38 -2.15
CA SER A 55 4.11 1.05 -1.98
C SER A 55 3.64 1.42 -0.57
N HIS A 56 2.33 1.39 -0.37
CA HIS A 56 1.71 1.72 0.90
C HIS A 56 0.87 0.55 1.38
N LEU A 57 0.99 0.19 2.66
CA LEU A 57 0.11 -0.77 3.32
C LEU A 57 -0.62 -0.09 4.48
N ILE A 58 -1.94 -0.14 4.43
CA ILE A 58 -2.83 0.39 5.45
C ILE A 58 -3.43 -0.77 6.23
N TRP A 59 -3.15 -0.86 7.53
CA TRP A 59 -3.87 -1.74 8.44
C TRP A 59 -5.17 -1.04 8.87
N ASP A 60 -6.28 -1.46 8.25
CA ASP A 60 -7.56 -0.75 8.35
C ASP A 60 -8.44 -1.34 9.45
N GLY A 61 -8.65 -0.54 10.50
CA GLY A 61 -9.61 -0.82 11.56
C GLY A 61 -11.05 -0.42 11.19
N GLY A 62 -11.26 0.23 10.05
CA GLY A 62 -12.55 0.83 9.66
C GLY A 62 -12.72 2.28 10.13
N ASP A 63 -11.66 2.94 10.58
CA ASP A 63 -11.64 4.35 10.97
C ASP A 63 -11.10 5.25 9.83
N GLN A 64 -11.59 6.50 9.75
CA GLN A 64 -11.43 7.37 8.57
C GLN A 64 -10.02 7.94 8.33
N GLY A 65 -8.95 7.28 8.79
CA GLY A 65 -7.56 7.72 8.68
C GLY A 65 -6.87 7.45 7.34
N ILE A 66 -7.57 6.85 6.37
CA ILE A 66 -6.94 6.29 5.15
C ILE A 66 -6.71 7.29 4.02
N LEU A 67 -7.32 8.48 4.07
CA LEU A 67 -7.30 9.42 2.93
C LEU A 67 -5.90 9.86 2.55
N LYS A 68 -5.05 10.21 3.52
CA LYS A 68 -3.69 10.68 3.25
C LYS A 68 -2.82 9.65 2.53
N PRO A 69 -2.65 8.40 3.03
CA PRO A 69 -1.86 7.40 2.32
C PRO A 69 -2.46 7.04 0.96
N VAL A 70 -3.79 6.96 0.85
CA VAL A 70 -4.46 6.68 -0.43
C VAL A 70 -4.17 7.76 -1.47
N LEU A 71 -4.42 9.04 -1.13
CA LEU A 71 -4.15 10.15 -2.04
C LEU A 71 -2.65 10.24 -2.40
N THR A 72 -1.76 9.97 -1.45
CA THR A 72 -0.31 9.95 -1.71
C THR A 72 0.03 8.93 -2.80
N GLY A 73 -0.51 7.71 -2.70
CA GLY A 73 -0.29 6.67 -3.69
C GLY A 73 -0.88 7.03 -5.05
N VAL A 74 -2.12 7.53 -5.09
CA VAL A 74 -2.76 7.99 -6.33
C VAL A 74 -1.94 9.09 -7.02
N PHE A 75 -1.55 10.14 -6.30
CA PHE A 75 -0.80 11.26 -6.89
C PHE A 75 0.60 10.88 -7.37
N LYS A 76 1.22 9.86 -6.77
CA LYS A 76 2.56 9.40 -7.14
C LYS A 76 2.57 8.18 -8.05
N ASN A 77 1.40 7.64 -8.39
CA ASN A 77 1.26 6.37 -9.08
C ASN A 77 2.00 5.23 -8.35
N GLU A 78 1.89 5.23 -7.01
CA GLU A 78 2.46 4.22 -6.11
C GLU A 78 1.34 3.25 -5.66
N PRO A 79 1.56 1.92 -5.69
CA PRO A 79 0.55 0.95 -5.27
C PRO A 79 0.12 1.16 -3.81
N VAL A 80 -1.19 1.16 -3.57
CA VAL A 80 -1.77 1.25 -2.23
C VAL A 80 -2.54 -0.03 -1.95
N PHE A 81 -2.19 -0.65 -0.82
CA PHE A 81 -2.82 -1.84 -0.30
C PHE A 81 -3.49 -1.54 1.03
N LEU A 82 -4.56 -2.27 1.30
CA LEU A 82 -5.32 -2.19 2.53
C LEU A 82 -5.51 -3.61 3.07
N TYR A 83 -5.10 -3.85 4.30
CA TYR A 83 -5.42 -5.06 5.05
C TYR A 83 -6.57 -4.78 6.03
N ARG A 84 -7.71 -5.44 5.83
CA ARG A 84 -8.90 -5.26 6.69
C ARG A 84 -8.72 -5.99 8.02
N CYS A 85 -8.46 -5.24 9.09
CA CYS A 85 -8.33 -5.75 10.45
C CYS A 85 -9.70 -6.03 11.09
N GLY A 86 -10.66 -5.12 10.89
CA GLY A 86 -12.02 -5.24 11.43
C GLY A 86 -13.02 -5.95 10.52
N ASP A 87 -14.31 -5.74 10.78
CA ASP A 87 -15.42 -6.28 9.97
C ASP A 87 -15.70 -5.42 8.74
N ARG A 88 -15.53 -4.09 8.89
CA ARG A 88 -15.82 -3.11 7.86
C ARG A 88 -14.54 -2.62 7.19
N LEU A 89 -14.64 -2.45 5.88
CA LEU A 89 -13.61 -1.84 5.06
C LEU A 89 -13.86 -0.33 4.99
N SER A 90 -12.83 0.47 5.19
CA SER A 90 -12.89 1.92 4.98
C SER A 90 -13.17 2.24 3.52
N ALA A 91 -14.09 3.17 3.27
CA ALA A 91 -14.49 3.55 1.92
C ALA A 91 -13.33 4.21 1.16
N PRO A 92 -13.09 3.82 -0.11
CA PRO A 92 -12.08 4.49 -0.93
C PRO A 92 -12.54 5.93 -1.27
N PRO A 93 -11.62 6.83 -1.63
CA PRO A 93 -11.97 8.14 -2.18
C PRO A 93 -12.80 8.04 -3.46
N GLU A 94 -13.41 9.16 -3.86
CA GLU A 94 -14.12 9.27 -5.13
C GLU A 94 -13.26 8.81 -6.32
N LYS A 95 -13.92 8.19 -7.31
CA LYS A 95 -13.29 7.59 -8.49
C LYS A 95 -12.26 6.50 -8.21
N CYS A 96 -12.20 5.97 -6.99
CA CYS A 96 -11.36 4.82 -6.65
C CYS A 96 -12.21 3.68 -6.11
N TYR A 97 -11.71 2.46 -6.22
CA TYR A 97 -12.32 1.30 -5.59
C TYR A 97 -11.27 0.35 -5.02
N TRP A 98 -11.70 -0.51 -4.09
CA TRP A 98 -10.87 -1.56 -3.52
C TRP A 98 -11.09 -2.87 -4.28
N ARG A 99 -10.09 -3.33 -5.02
CA ARG A 99 -10.09 -4.68 -5.61
C ARG A 99 -9.56 -5.68 -4.58
N LEU A 100 -10.33 -6.73 -4.32
CA LEU A 100 -9.87 -7.82 -3.46
C LEU A 100 -8.71 -8.57 -4.13
N MET A 101 -7.62 -8.78 -3.39
CA MET A 101 -6.50 -9.65 -3.79
C MET A 101 -6.86 -11.09 -3.39
N GLY A 102 -7.60 -11.77 -4.27
CA GLY A 102 -8.14 -13.12 -4.02
C GLY A 102 -7.06 -14.21 -3.88
N GLU A 103 -5.81 -13.90 -4.22
CA GLU A 103 -4.67 -14.79 -4.11
C GLU A 103 -4.13 -14.88 -2.67
N HIS A 104 -4.46 -13.93 -1.80
CA HIS A 104 -4.07 -13.99 -0.39
C HIS A 104 -5.07 -14.83 0.43
N PRO A 105 -4.62 -15.86 1.17
CA PRO A 105 -5.51 -16.78 1.88
C PRO A 105 -6.46 -16.13 2.90
N SER A 106 -6.10 -14.97 3.47
CA SER A 106 -6.95 -14.30 4.47
C SER A 106 -8.19 -13.64 3.87
N LEU A 107 -8.22 -13.40 2.55
CA LEU A 107 -9.26 -12.61 1.87
C LEU A 107 -9.51 -11.25 2.54
N ARG A 108 -8.45 -10.65 3.10
CA ARG A 108 -8.47 -9.34 3.77
C ARG A 108 -7.57 -8.31 3.12
N ILE A 109 -6.84 -8.66 2.06
CA ILE A 109 -5.97 -7.72 1.34
C ILE A 109 -6.72 -7.17 0.13
N TYR A 110 -6.72 -5.85 0.02
CA TYR A 110 -7.29 -5.12 -1.10
C TYR A 110 -6.20 -4.24 -1.72
N GLN A 111 -6.27 -4.07 -3.03
CA GLN A 111 -5.48 -3.10 -3.77
C GLN A 111 -6.39 -1.95 -4.21
N LEU A 112 -5.90 -0.72 -4.09
CA LEU A 112 -6.59 0.45 -4.62
C LEU A 112 -6.47 0.47 -6.15
N GLU A 113 -7.60 0.68 -6.82
CA GLU A 113 -7.64 0.92 -8.26
C GLU A 113 -8.42 2.21 -8.53
N VAL A 114 -8.00 2.92 -9.57
CA VAL A 114 -8.70 4.12 -10.07
C VAL A 114 -9.72 3.63 -11.09
N MET A 115 -10.95 4.15 -11.02
CA MET A 115 -11.95 3.91 -12.04
C MET A 115 -11.46 4.51 -13.35
N GLU A 116 -11.38 3.71 -14.41
CA GLU A 116 -11.14 4.24 -15.75
C GLU A 116 -12.33 5.11 -16.13
N ASP A 117 -12.07 6.39 -16.45
CA ASP A 117 -13.09 7.25 -17.05
C ASP A 117 -13.26 6.74 -18.51
N GLU A 118 -14.47 6.26 -18.87
CA GLU A 118 -14.84 5.96 -20.28
C GLU A 118 -14.73 7.20 -21.19
#